data_AF-A0A839RQ90-F1
#
_entry.id   AF-A0A839RQ90-F1
#
_cell.length_a   1.000
_cell.length_b   1.000
_cell.length_c   1.000
_cell.angle_alpha   90.00
_cell.angle_beta   90.00
_cell.angle_gamma   90.00
#
_symmetry.space_group_name_H-M   'P 1'
#
loop_
_entity.id
_entity.type
_entity.pdbx_description
1 polymer ?
#
loop_
_entity_poly.entity_id
_entity_poly.type
_entity_poly.pdbx_seq_one_letter_code
_entity_poly.pdbx_strand_id
1 'polypeptide(L)'
;MTAHLERKISAPRAMLEELRDRAAAHPVSVRAAAWDYLAGLGARNDRDALAEMFAAGAAPQGPDGKMEGLIVGKLFGIPEAHLANLLMRIEPTWRGKTFDLEGGVGWNRLAPLARFVMPIITAGYLGLRRVGAEMEGFDFAHALAASWIEPDKTVRALDYGVPEYRNPSIRTFPIAWTRDEVVEVVPGVYLGRALLRMYDDEIRLIAYFALREPIGSHL
;
A
#
# COMPACT_ATOMS: atom_id res chain seq x y z
N MET A 1 -11.54 -43.45 -12.57
CA MET A 1 -11.43 -42.32 -13.52
C MET A 1 -11.44 -41.03 -12.71
N THR A 2 -10.26 -40.58 -12.29
CA THR A 2 -10.06 -39.35 -11.51
C THR A 2 -10.19 -38.17 -12.47
N ALA A 3 -11.31 -37.46 -12.39
CA ALA A 3 -11.44 -36.16 -13.04
C ALA A 3 -10.46 -35.20 -12.36
N HIS A 4 -9.33 -34.96 -13.00
CA HIS A 4 -8.47 -33.83 -12.68
C HIS A 4 -9.29 -32.59 -12.99
N LEU A 5 -9.92 -32.00 -11.97
CA LEU A 5 -10.44 -30.64 -12.07
C LEU A 5 -9.23 -29.75 -12.30
N GLU A 6 -8.95 -29.44 -13.58
CA GLU A 6 -8.13 -28.30 -13.94
C GLU A 6 -8.78 -27.08 -13.32
N ARG A 7 -8.23 -26.65 -12.19
CA ARG A 7 -8.65 -25.43 -11.54
C ARG A 7 -8.25 -24.30 -12.49
N LYS A 8 -9.21 -23.82 -13.29
CA LYS A 8 -9.01 -22.68 -14.19
C LYS A 8 -8.42 -21.54 -13.37
N ILE A 9 -7.18 -21.18 -13.69
CA ILE A 9 -6.52 -20.03 -13.10
C ILE A 9 -7.32 -18.77 -13.46
N SER A 10 -7.55 -17.91 -12.48
CA SER A 10 -8.23 -16.65 -12.71
C SER A 10 -7.35 -15.70 -13.54
N ALA A 11 -7.97 -14.77 -14.25
CA ALA A 11 -7.22 -13.81 -15.08
C ALA A 11 -6.16 -13.01 -14.30
N PRO A 12 -6.40 -12.53 -13.06
CA PRO A 12 -5.37 -11.83 -12.28
C PRO A 12 -4.18 -12.73 -11.94
N ARG A 13 -4.43 -13.98 -11.57
CA ARG A 13 -3.36 -14.95 -11.28
C ARG A 13 -2.56 -15.33 -12.53
N ALA A 14 -3.23 -15.54 -13.66
CA ALA A 14 -2.58 -15.82 -14.93
C ALA A 14 -1.68 -14.65 -15.37
N MET A 15 -2.17 -13.41 -15.24
CA MET A 15 -1.38 -12.20 -15.51
C MET A 15 -0.15 -12.12 -14.61
N LEU A 16 -0.31 -12.41 -13.31
CA LEU A 16 0.81 -12.40 -12.36
C LEU A 16 1.88 -13.44 -12.70
N GLU A 17 1.47 -14.66 -13.09
CA GLU A 17 2.39 -15.71 -13.53
C GLU A 17 3.15 -15.28 -14.80
N GLU A 18 2.46 -14.77 -15.82
CA GLU A 18 3.11 -14.28 -17.05
C GLU A 18 4.14 -13.18 -16.76
N LEU A 19 3.79 -12.22 -15.89
CA LEU A 19 4.69 -11.14 -15.52
C LEU A 19 5.93 -11.66 -14.78
N ARG A 20 5.77 -12.66 -13.89
CA ARG A 20 6.88 -13.27 -13.15
C ARG A 20 7.82 -14.05 -14.05
N ASP A 21 7.28 -14.83 -14.98
CA ASP A 21 8.08 -15.59 -15.96
C ASP A 21 8.98 -14.68 -16.81
N ARG A 22 8.50 -13.47 -17.09
CA ARG A 22 9.23 -12.47 -17.89
C ARG A 22 10.16 -11.57 -17.07
N ALA A 23 10.04 -11.56 -15.74
CA ALA A 23 10.68 -10.56 -14.88
C ALA A 23 12.22 -10.61 -14.96
N ALA A 24 12.81 -11.80 -15.11
CA ALA A 24 14.26 -11.94 -15.20
C ALA A 24 14.84 -11.36 -16.50
N ALA A 25 14.17 -11.59 -17.64
CA ALA A 25 14.63 -11.14 -18.95
C ALA A 25 14.28 -9.67 -19.22
N HIS A 26 13.15 -9.20 -18.68
CA HIS A 26 12.59 -7.89 -19.00
C HIS A 26 12.10 -7.11 -17.76
N PRO A 27 12.97 -6.88 -16.75
CA PRO A 27 12.55 -6.37 -15.45
C PRO A 27 11.85 -5.01 -15.52
N VAL A 28 12.36 -4.09 -16.35
CA VAL A 28 11.81 -2.73 -16.47
C VAL A 28 10.40 -2.74 -17.10
N SER A 29 10.23 -3.45 -18.22
CA SER A 29 8.91 -3.51 -18.87
C SER A 29 7.89 -4.31 -18.06
N VAL A 30 8.34 -5.34 -17.33
CA VAL A 30 7.47 -6.09 -16.41
C VAL A 30 6.99 -5.20 -15.26
N ARG A 31 7.88 -4.36 -14.70
CA ARG A 31 7.49 -3.38 -13.67
C ARG A 31 6.45 -2.39 -14.18
N ALA A 32 6.64 -1.86 -15.39
CA ALA A 32 5.68 -0.97 -16.03
C ALA A 32 4.33 -1.67 -16.27
N ALA A 33 4.35 -2.88 -16.86
CA ALA A 33 3.14 -3.64 -17.14
C ALA A 33 2.37 -4.03 -15.88
N ALA A 34 3.07 -4.46 -14.82
CA ALA A 34 2.46 -4.76 -13.52
C ALA A 34 1.80 -3.52 -12.91
N TRP A 35 2.48 -2.36 -12.99
CA TRP A 35 1.93 -1.09 -12.51
C TRP A 35 0.66 -0.69 -13.26
N ASP A 36 0.69 -0.74 -14.59
CA ASP A 36 -0.44 -0.41 -15.45
C ASP A 36 -1.62 -1.36 -15.22
N TYR A 37 -1.34 -2.65 -15.00
CA TYR A 37 -2.35 -3.63 -14.67
C TYR A 37 -3.04 -3.30 -13.34
N LEU A 38 -2.27 -3.05 -12.28
CA LEU A 38 -2.80 -2.65 -10.98
C LEU A 38 -3.59 -1.34 -11.06
N ALA A 39 -3.11 -0.36 -11.81
CA ALA A 39 -3.84 0.89 -12.08
C ALA A 39 -5.18 0.62 -12.78
N GLY A 40 -5.19 -0.27 -13.77
CA GLY A 40 -6.40 -0.69 -14.47
C GLY A 40 -7.42 -1.41 -13.58
N LEU A 41 -6.96 -2.27 -12.67
CA LEU A 41 -7.83 -2.89 -11.65
C LEU A 41 -8.43 -1.81 -10.73
N GLY A 42 -7.60 -0.85 -10.29
CA GLY A 42 -8.04 0.28 -9.48
C GLY A 42 -9.08 1.15 -10.17
N ALA A 43 -8.85 1.51 -11.44
CA ALA A 43 -9.78 2.33 -12.22
C ALA A 43 -11.17 1.67 -12.38
N ARG A 44 -11.22 0.34 -12.47
CA ARG A 44 -12.49 -0.43 -12.48
C ARG A 44 -13.05 -0.73 -11.09
N ASN A 45 -12.31 -0.37 -10.03
CA ASN A 45 -12.62 -0.73 -8.65
C ASN A 45 -12.82 -2.25 -8.48
N ASP A 46 -11.98 -3.04 -9.15
CA ASP A 46 -12.04 -4.50 -9.23
C ASP A 46 -11.41 -5.14 -7.97
N ARG A 47 -12.15 -5.06 -6.85
CA ARG A 47 -11.65 -5.44 -5.52
C ARG A 47 -11.34 -6.92 -5.39
N ASP A 48 -12.10 -7.77 -6.06
CA ASP A 48 -11.88 -9.22 -6.03
C ASP A 48 -10.58 -9.56 -6.74
N ALA A 49 -10.32 -8.95 -7.92
CA ALA A 49 -9.05 -9.12 -8.60
C ALA A 49 -7.86 -8.61 -7.77
N LEU A 50 -8.02 -7.49 -7.06
CA LEU A 50 -6.98 -6.97 -6.15
C LEU A 50 -6.72 -7.90 -4.97
N ALA A 51 -7.77 -8.48 -4.38
CA ALA A 51 -7.64 -9.48 -3.32
C ALA A 51 -6.91 -10.73 -3.84
N GLU A 52 -7.22 -11.20 -5.05
CA GLU A 52 -6.52 -12.33 -5.65
C GLU A 52 -5.05 -12.05 -5.94
N MET A 53 -4.72 -10.86 -6.46
CA MET A 53 -3.35 -10.42 -6.69
C MET A 53 -2.57 -10.34 -5.37
N PHE A 54 -3.20 -9.78 -4.31
CA PHE A 54 -2.59 -9.70 -2.99
C PHE A 54 -2.31 -11.09 -2.40
N ALA A 55 -3.31 -11.98 -2.46
CA ALA A 55 -3.19 -13.35 -1.99
C ALA A 55 -2.07 -14.11 -2.72
N ALA A 56 -1.90 -13.88 -4.03
CA ALA A 56 -0.84 -14.51 -4.84
C ALA A 56 0.54 -13.83 -4.75
N GLY A 57 0.62 -12.64 -4.12
CA GLY A 57 1.88 -11.93 -3.87
C GLY A 57 2.80 -12.68 -2.91
N ALA A 58 4.11 -12.54 -3.09
CA ALA A 58 5.14 -13.15 -2.24
C ALA A 58 5.46 -12.27 -1.02
N ALA A 59 6.03 -12.87 0.02
CA ALA A 59 6.59 -12.12 1.15
C ALA A 59 7.78 -11.27 0.64
N PRO A 60 7.72 -9.93 0.78
CA PRO A 60 8.65 -9.05 0.08
C PRO A 60 9.99 -8.95 0.84
N GLN A 61 11.10 -9.14 0.13
CA GLN A 61 12.44 -8.92 0.72
C GLN A 61 12.73 -7.42 0.87
N GLY A 62 12.34 -6.61 -0.11
CA GLY A 62 12.21 -5.15 0.02
C GLY A 62 10.82 -4.75 0.55
N PRO A 63 10.32 -3.55 0.24
CA PRO A 63 11.02 -2.42 -0.41
C PRO A 63 12.13 -1.81 0.45
N ASP A 64 13.09 -1.15 -0.21
CA ASP A 64 14.11 -0.30 0.42
C ASP A 64 14.29 0.99 -0.40
N GLY A 65 14.45 2.12 0.27
CA GLY A 65 14.51 3.44 -0.34
C GLY A 65 13.16 4.00 -0.80
N LYS A 66 13.22 4.96 -1.74
CA LYS A 66 12.05 5.72 -2.21
C LYS A 66 11.21 4.93 -3.21
N MET A 67 9.93 4.75 -2.90
CA MET A 67 8.94 4.11 -3.76
C MET A 67 7.95 5.13 -4.33
N GLU A 68 7.56 4.95 -5.59
CA GLU A 68 6.42 5.61 -6.21
C GLU A 68 5.12 4.93 -5.73
N GLY A 69 4.12 5.72 -5.39
CA GLY A 69 2.83 5.25 -4.88
C GLY A 69 1.67 5.50 -5.82
N LEU A 70 0.73 4.56 -5.81
CA LEU A 70 -0.57 4.65 -6.47
C LEU A 70 -1.66 4.16 -5.51
N ILE A 71 -2.67 4.97 -5.22
CA ILE A 71 -3.87 4.46 -4.55
C ILE A 71 -4.66 3.64 -5.57
N VAL A 72 -5.04 2.42 -5.22
CA VAL A 72 -5.65 1.46 -6.14
C VAL A 72 -7.10 1.21 -5.73
N GLY A 73 -8.04 1.66 -6.56
CA GLY A 73 -9.48 1.58 -6.28
C GLY A 73 -9.99 2.76 -5.46
N LYS A 74 -11.22 2.67 -4.98
CA LYS A 74 -11.80 3.72 -4.12
C LYS A 74 -11.48 3.46 -2.64
N LEU A 75 -11.01 4.51 -1.95
CA LEU A 75 -10.91 4.59 -0.49
C LEU A 75 -12.30 4.33 0.14
N PHE A 76 -12.36 3.43 1.13
CA PHE A 76 -13.55 3.08 1.92
C PHE A 76 -14.74 2.59 1.07
N GLY A 77 -14.84 1.27 0.92
CA GLY A 77 -16.04 0.66 0.31
C GLY A 77 -17.12 0.31 1.33
N ILE A 78 -17.23 1.11 2.40
CA ILE A 78 -18.19 0.92 3.49
C ILE A 78 -19.17 2.11 3.54
N PRO A 79 -20.46 1.89 3.85
CA PRO A 79 -21.50 2.94 3.88
C PRO A 79 -21.17 4.16 4.75
N GLU A 80 -20.33 3.99 5.78
CA GLU A 80 -19.94 5.02 6.74
C GLU A 80 -18.85 5.98 6.21
N ALA A 81 -18.42 5.81 4.95
CA ALA A 81 -17.39 6.61 4.26
C ALA A 81 -17.67 8.13 4.21
N HIS A 82 -18.88 8.58 4.53
CA HIS A 82 -19.18 10.01 4.69
C HIS A 82 -18.28 10.73 5.70
N LEU A 83 -17.73 10.01 6.68
CA LEU A 83 -16.75 10.53 7.65
C LEU A 83 -15.30 10.55 7.14
N ALA A 84 -15.02 9.81 6.07
CA ALA A 84 -13.69 9.68 5.47
C ALA A 84 -13.44 10.69 4.31
N ASN A 85 -14.34 11.67 4.12
CA ASN A 85 -14.23 12.71 3.10
C ASN A 85 -12.89 13.48 3.13
N LEU A 86 -12.23 13.49 4.29
CA LEU A 86 -10.92 14.07 4.52
C LEU A 86 -9.75 13.16 4.08
N LEU A 87 -9.87 11.84 4.22
CA LEU A 87 -8.88 10.88 3.74
C LEU A 87 -8.85 10.83 2.20
N MET A 88 -9.98 11.06 1.53
CA MET A 88 -10.03 11.26 0.07
C MET A 88 -9.22 12.49 -0.39
N ARG A 89 -9.00 13.50 0.48
CA ARG A 89 -8.14 14.65 0.14
C ARG A 89 -6.64 14.33 0.20
N ILE A 90 -6.28 13.18 0.76
CA ILE A 90 -4.89 12.71 0.83
C ILE A 90 -4.47 12.07 -0.48
N GLU A 91 -5.36 11.32 -1.13
CA GLU A 91 -5.13 10.67 -2.43
C GLU A 91 -4.42 11.60 -3.43
N PRO A 92 -4.88 12.83 -3.71
CA PRO A 92 -4.20 13.73 -4.65
C PRO A 92 -2.84 14.24 -4.15
N THR A 93 -2.53 14.10 -2.86
CA THR A 93 -1.25 14.50 -2.29
C THR A 93 -0.28 13.35 -2.11
N TRP A 94 -0.74 12.09 -2.04
CA TRP A 94 0.14 10.95 -1.76
C TRP A 94 1.02 10.61 -2.95
N ARG A 95 2.33 10.45 -2.69
CA ARG A 95 3.35 10.18 -3.72
C ARG A 95 3.98 8.81 -3.59
N GLY A 96 3.81 8.16 -2.44
CA GLY A 96 4.40 6.86 -2.13
C GLY A 96 4.96 6.83 -0.71
N LYS A 97 5.97 5.98 -0.52
CA LYS A 97 6.61 5.76 0.78
C LYS A 97 8.12 5.65 0.60
N THR A 98 8.86 5.94 1.65
CA THR A 98 10.28 5.61 1.76
C THR A 98 10.45 4.53 2.82
N PHE A 99 11.34 3.59 2.56
CA PHE A 99 11.70 2.51 3.48
C PHE A 99 13.19 2.61 3.81
N ASP A 100 13.52 2.40 5.07
CA ASP A 100 14.85 2.09 5.57
C ASP A 100 14.80 0.64 6.04
N LEU A 101 15.23 -0.27 5.15
CA LEU A 101 15.10 -1.69 5.38
C LEU A 101 15.95 -2.17 6.57
N GLU A 102 17.15 -1.60 6.73
CA GLU A 102 18.08 -1.92 7.81
C GLU A 102 17.56 -1.42 9.16
N GLY A 103 17.06 -0.19 9.20
CA GLY A 103 16.49 0.42 10.41
C GLY A 103 15.12 -0.14 10.79
N GLY A 104 14.41 -0.80 9.88
CA GLY A 104 13.05 -1.30 10.12
C GLY A 104 12.03 -0.17 10.23
N VAL A 105 12.28 0.97 9.58
CA VAL A 105 11.45 2.17 9.66
C VAL A 105 11.15 2.73 8.28
N GLY A 106 10.10 3.53 8.16
CA GLY A 106 9.75 4.19 6.92
C GLY A 106 8.76 5.33 7.14
N TRP A 107 8.41 6.02 6.06
CA TRP A 107 7.52 7.17 6.11
C TRP A 107 6.78 7.38 4.79
N ASN A 108 5.64 8.07 4.86
CA ASN A 108 4.88 8.45 3.68
C ASN A 108 5.50 9.70 3.03
N ARG A 109 5.43 9.71 1.70
CA ARG A 109 5.82 10.85 0.85
C ARG A 109 4.57 11.52 0.30
N LEU A 110 4.54 12.84 0.34
CA LEU A 110 3.41 13.67 0.01
C LEU A 110 3.86 14.87 -0.84
N ALA A 111 2.95 15.41 -1.65
CA ALA A 111 3.15 16.62 -2.41
C ALA A 111 3.37 17.84 -1.48
N PRO A 112 4.10 18.89 -1.91
CA PRO A 112 4.33 20.12 -1.13
C PRO A 112 3.06 20.74 -0.53
N LEU A 113 1.95 20.66 -1.26
CA LEU A 113 0.66 21.20 -0.83
C LEU A 113 0.14 20.57 0.47
N ALA A 114 0.58 19.34 0.79
CA ALA A 114 0.23 18.65 2.02
C ALA A 114 0.61 19.45 3.28
N ARG A 115 1.66 20.29 3.23
CA ARG A 115 2.05 21.17 4.34
C ARG A 115 0.90 22.07 4.82
N PHE A 116 0.05 22.52 3.92
CA PHE A 116 -1.04 23.44 4.23
C PHE A 116 -2.35 22.70 4.54
N VAL A 117 -2.58 21.58 3.85
CA VAL A 117 -3.82 20.83 3.96
C VAL A 117 -3.79 19.91 5.18
N MET A 118 -2.69 19.22 5.43
CA MET A 118 -2.64 18.16 6.44
C MET A 118 -2.87 18.62 7.88
N PRO A 119 -2.36 19.77 8.37
CA PRO A 119 -2.66 20.21 9.73
C PRO A 119 -4.16 20.39 9.99
N ILE A 120 -4.94 20.76 8.97
CA ILE A 120 -6.40 20.85 9.05
C ILE A 120 -7.01 19.46 9.13
N ILE A 121 -6.53 18.53 8.30
CA ILE A 121 -7.07 17.18 8.19
C ILE A 121 -6.77 16.30 9.40
N THR A 122 -5.58 16.46 9.95
CA THR A 122 -5.01 15.62 11.02
C THR A 122 -5.19 16.22 12.42
N ALA A 123 -5.97 17.31 12.53
CA ALA A 123 -6.13 18.14 13.73
C ALA A 123 -4.80 18.51 14.41
N GLY A 124 -3.89 19.11 13.63
CA GLY A 124 -2.65 19.67 14.16
C GLY A 124 -1.49 18.67 14.26
N TYR A 125 -1.45 17.61 13.45
CA TYR A 125 -0.24 16.80 13.33
C TYR A 125 0.94 17.65 12.85
N LEU A 126 2.01 17.66 13.64
CA LEU A 126 3.22 18.44 13.37
C LEU A 126 4.40 17.59 12.88
N GLY A 127 4.22 16.27 12.72
CA GLY A 127 5.29 15.38 12.26
C GLY A 127 5.52 15.40 10.75
N LEU A 128 4.98 16.40 10.03
CA LEU A 128 5.32 16.62 8.61
C LEU A 128 6.58 17.45 8.49
N ARG A 129 7.51 16.96 7.68
CA ARG A 129 8.81 17.58 7.40
C ARG A 129 8.97 17.81 5.90
N ARG A 130 9.59 18.92 5.51
CA ARG A 130 9.91 19.17 4.10
C ARG A 130 11.26 18.52 3.78
N VAL A 131 11.31 17.70 2.73
CA VAL A 131 12.53 17.07 2.23
C VAL A 131 12.61 17.29 0.72
N GLY A 132 13.52 18.18 0.31
CA GLY A 132 13.62 18.63 -1.08
C GLY A 132 12.30 19.22 -1.61
N ALA A 133 11.77 18.60 -2.65
CA ALA A 133 10.53 18.99 -3.32
C ALA A 133 9.28 18.27 -2.78
N GLU A 134 9.39 17.54 -1.66
CA GLU A 134 8.29 16.76 -1.09
C GLU A 134 8.09 17.07 0.39
N MET A 135 6.95 16.63 0.91
CA MET A 135 6.67 16.52 2.33
C MET A 135 6.77 15.05 2.72
N GLU A 136 7.35 14.78 3.87
CA GLU A 136 7.45 13.45 4.46
C GLU A 136 6.83 13.45 5.85
N GLY A 137 6.36 12.29 6.29
CA GLY A 137 5.86 12.06 7.63
C GLY A 137 4.91 10.87 7.65
N PHE A 138 4.08 10.77 8.70
CA PHE A 138 3.34 9.55 9.00
C PHE A 138 4.30 8.36 9.03
N ASP A 139 5.25 8.44 9.96
CA ASP A 139 6.33 7.48 10.10
C ASP A 139 5.74 6.13 10.56
N PHE A 140 6.39 5.03 10.18
CA PHE A 140 5.97 3.68 10.52
C PHE A 140 7.18 2.80 10.81
N ALA A 141 7.01 1.82 11.69
CA ALA A 141 7.93 0.70 11.81
C ALA A 141 7.48 -0.38 10.83
N HIS A 142 8.41 -1.21 10.34
CA HIS A 142 8.03 -2.31 9.49
C HIS A 142 8.85 -3.58 9.70
N ALA A 143 8.21 -4.73 9.57
CA ALA A 143 8.84 -6.03 9.65
C ALA A 143 8.06 -7.08 8.86
N LEU A 144 8.68 -8.23 8.58
CA LEU A 144 7.93 -9.40 8.14
C LEU A 144 7.10 -9.94 9.29
N ALA A 145 5.81 -10.17 9.06
CA ALA A 145 4.87 -10.67 10.03
C ALA A 145 3.73 -11.44 9.36
N ALA A 146 3.00 -12.24 10.14
CA ALA A 146 1.73 -12.79 9.71
C ALA A 146 0.74 -11.65 9.37
N SER A 147 -0.08 -11.86 8.34
CA SER A 147 -1.13 -10.92 7.99
C SER A 147 -2.31 -11.03 8.98
N TRP A 148 -3.00 -9.92 9.24
CA TRP A 148 -4.14 -9.87 10.16
C TRP A 148 -5.38 -10.59 9.63
N ILE A 149 -5.56 -10.69 8.31
CA ILE A 149 -6.73 -11.34 7.69
C ILE A 149 -6.41 -12.80 7.35
N GLU A 150 -5.19 -13.08 6.93
CA GLU A 150 -4.70 -14.41 6.52
C GLU A 150 -3.44 -14.75 7.33
N PRO A 151 -3.56 -15.42 8.50
CA PRO A 151 -2.45 -15.66 9.41
C PRO A 151 -1.32 -16.52 8.83
N ASP A 152 -1.63 -17.42 7.90
CA ASP A 152 -0.64 -18.27 7.21
C ASP A 152 0.18 -17.51 6.16
N LYS A 153 -0.22 -16.26 5.85
CA LYS A 153 0.46 -15.42 4.86
C LYS A 153 1.43 -14.48 5.56
N THR A 154 2.70 -14.56 5.17
CA THR A 154 3.72 -13.58 5.58
C THR A 154 3.65 -12.35 4.67
N VAL A 155 3.60 -11.18 5.28
CA VAL A 155 3.59 -9.86 4.62
C VAL A 155 4.65 -8.98 5.26
N ARG A 156 5.07 -7.92 4.57
CA ARG A 156 5.72 -6.81 5.26
C ARG A 156 4.65 -5.92 5.85
N ALA A 157 4.58 -5.91 7.17
CA ALA A 157 3.63 -5.12 7.91
C ALA A 157 4.23 -3.77 8.26
N LEU A 158 3.45 -2.71 8.09
CA LEU A 158 3.80 -1.35 8.50
C LEU A 158 2.92 -0.98 9.68
N ASP A 159 3.55 -0.62 10.79
CA ASP A 159 2.90 -0.21 12.03
C ASP A 159 3.05 1.30 12.25
N TYR A 160 1.93 2.00 12.22
CA TYR A 160 1.83 3.44 12.47
C TYR A 160 1.54 3.77 13.94
N GLY A 161 1.23 2.77 14.76
CA GLY A 161 0.82 2.92 16.16
C GLY A 161 1.97 3.16 17.13
N VAL A 162 3.21 3.18 16.64
CA VAL A 162 4.42 3.44 17.44
C VAL A 162 4.31 4.83 18.09
N PRO A 163 4.28 4.92 19.43
CA PRO A 163 4.02 6.17 20.16
C PRO A 163 4.99 7.31 19.80
N GLU A 164 6.25 6.98 19.53
CA GLU A 164 7.33 7.91 19.21
C GLU A 164 7.04 8.73 17.95
N TYR A 165 6.31 8.17 16.99
CA TYR A 165 5.96 8.85 15.73
C TYR A 165 4.84 9.88 15.91
N ARG A 166 4.09 9.81 17.02
CA ARG A 166 3.01 10.75 17.37
C ARG A 166 1.99 10.90 16.23
N ASN A 167 1.75 9.80 15.54
CA ASN A 167 0.78 9.72 14.45
C ASN A 167 -0.63 10.01 14.98
N PRO A 168 -1.49 10.68 14.19
CA PRO A 168 -2.86 10.98 14.61
C PRO A 168 -3.67 9.71 14.95
N SER A 169 -4.31 9.72 16.11
CA SER A 169 -5.22 8.67 16.60
C SER A 169 -6.67 9.17 16.73
N ILE A 170 -6.99 10.28 16.07
CA ILE A 170 -8.32 10.89 16.15
C ILE A 170 -9.28 10.22 15.16
N ARG A 171 -10.58 10.28 15.45
CA ARG A 171 -11.62 9.62 14.66
C ARG A 171 -11.63 9.98 13.17
N THR A 172 -11.27 11.22 12.81
CA THR A 172 -11.28 11.71 11.42
C THR A 172 -10.04 11.32 10.62
N PHE A 173 -8.97 10.92 11.30
CA PHE A 173 -7.71 10.50 10.70
C PHE A 173 -6.99 9.51 11.64
N PRO A 174 -7.49 8.27 11.75
CA PRO A 174 -6.99 7.31 12.75
C PRO A 174 -5.78 6.52 12.23
N ILE A 175 -4.80 7.20 11.62
CA ILE A 175 -3.67 6.50 10.98
C ILE A 175 -2.86 5.68 11.99
N ALA A 176 -2.79 6.08 13.26
CA ALA A 176 -2.14 5.31 14.33
C ALA A 176 -2.82 3.95 14.61
N TRP A 177 -4.06 3.74 14.16
CA TRP A 177 -4.77 2.45 14.26
C TRP A 177 -4.77 1.66 12.95
N THR A 178 -4.07 2.19 11.95
CA THR A 178 -3.90 1.49 10.69
C THR A 178 -2.67 0.60 10.70
N ARG A 179 -2.78 -0.48 9.95
CA ARG A 179 -1.66 -1.32 9.55
C ARG A 179 -1.72 -1.45 8.05
N ASP A 180 -0.63 -1.09 7.38
CA ASP A 180 -0.49 -1.48 5.98
C ASP A 180 0.15 -2.87 5.92
N GLU A 181 -0.30 -3.70 5.00
CA GLU A 181 0.30 -4.99 4.71
C GLU A 181 0.73 -5.01 3.26
N VAL A 182 1.97 -5.39 3.00
CA VAL A 182 2.58 -5.31 1.67
C VAL A 182 3.09 -6.68 1.23
N VAL A 183 2.80 -7.02 -0.03
CA VAL A 183 3.32 -8.18 -0.74
C VAL A 183 4.03 -7.76 -2.01
N GLU A 184 4.98 -8.55 -2.48
CA GLU A 184 5.63 -8.35 -3.77
C GLU A 184 4.87 -9.11 -4.86
N VAL A 185 4.41 -8.40 -5.89
CA VAL A 185 3.75 -9.03 -7.05
C VAL A 185 4.82 -9.49 -8.05
N VAL A 186 5.73 -8.61 -8.42
CA VAL A 186 6.93 -8.88 -9.22
C VAL A 186 8.10 -8.07 -8.66
N PRO A 187 9.37 -8.44 -8.95
CA PRO A 187 10.53 -7.70 -8.46
C PRO A 187 10.41 -6.17 -8.58
N GLY A 188 10.36 -5.49 -7.44
CA GLY A 188 10.25 -4.02 -7.36
C GLY A 188 8.86 -3.43 -7.63
N VAL A 189 7.80 -4.26 -7.69
CA VAL A 189 6.39 -3.82 -7.61
C VAL A 189 5.70 -4.55 -6.47
N TYR A 190 5.05 -3.76 -5.63
CA TYR A 190 4.39 -4.22 -4.43
C TYR A 190 2.92 -3.83 -4.45
N LEU A 191 2.08 -4.73 -3.95
CA LEU A 191 0.68 -4.46 -3.68
C LEU A 191 0.49 -4.42 -2.17
N GLY A 192 -0.10 -3.33 -1.70
CA GLY A 192 -0.40 -3.08 -0.32
C GLY A 192 -1.90 -3.01 -0.08
N ARG A 193 -2.31 -3.35 1.15
CA ARG A 193 -3.65 -3.10 1.66
C ARG A 193 -3.55 -2.34 2.98
N ALA A 194 -4.36 -1.31 3.13
CA ALA A 194 -4.49 -0.54 4.36
C ALA A 194 -5.62 -1.13 5.20
N LEU A 195 -5.31 -1.58 6.41
CA LEU A 195 -6.26 -2.15 7.36
C LEU A 195 -6.45 -1.19 8.52
N LEU A 196 -7.67 -1.08 9.04
CA LEU A 196 -7.99 -0.33 10.25
C LEU A 196 -8.46 -1.30 11.32
N ARG A 197 -7.84 -1.18 12.50
CA ARG A 197 -8.38 -1.78 13.72
C ARG A 197 -9.45 -0.86 14.30
N MET A 198 -10.67 -1.37 14.38
CA MET A 198 -11.79 -0.71 15.03
C MET A 198 -11.68 -0.83 16.56
N TYR A 199 -12.49 -0.07 17.31
CA TYR A 199 -12.47 -0.09 18.78
C TYR A 199 -12.92 -1.42 19.39
N ASP A 200 -13.69 -2.21 18.65
CA ASP A 200 -14.15 -3.56 18.98
C ASP A 200 -13.21 -4.66 18.44
N ASP A 201 -11.98 -4.28 18.08
CA ASP A 201 -10.94 -5.14 17.48
C ASP A 201 -11.28 -5.70 16.09
N GLU A 202 -12.39 -5.29 15.47
CA GLU A 202 -12.69 -5.65 14.09
C GLU A 202 -11.61 -5.08 13.15
N ILE A 203 -11.09 -5.91 12.24
CA ILE A 203 -10.13 -5.49 11.22
C ILE A 203 -10.87 -5.20 9.92
N ARG A 204 -10.79 -3.95 9.44
CA ARG A 204 -11.45 -3.51 8.21
C ARG A 204 -10.46 -3.13 7.12
N LEU A 205 -10.67 -3.64 5.91
CA LEU A 205 -9.96 -3.19 4.72
C LEU A 205 -10.44 -1.80 4.30
N ILE A 206 -9.54 -0.82 4.34
CA ILE A 206 -9.82 0.56 3.90
C ILE A 206 -9.60 0.73 2.40
N ALA A 207 -8.44 0.31 1.92
CA ALA A 207 -7.99 0.57 0.56
C ALA A 207 -6.89 -0.40 0.14
N TYR A 208 -6.72 -0.53 -1.19
CA TYR A 208 -5.49 -1.04 -1.77
C TYR A 208 -4.61 0.14 -2.22
N PHE A 209 -3.31 -0.09 -2.23
CA PHE A 209 -2.33 0.81 -2.82
C PHE A 209 -1.24 -0.01 -3.48
N ALA A 210 -0.57 0.53 -4.48
CA ALA A 210 0.60 -0.07 -5.09
C ALA A 210 1.82 0.79 -4.80
N LEU A 211 2.97 0.12 -4.70
CA LEU A 211 4.29 0.75 -4.64
C LEU A 211 5.14 0.17 -5.75
N ARG A 212 5.98 0.99 -6.36
CA ARG A 212 7.05 0.49 -7.22
C ARG A 212 8.33 1.25 -6.99
N GLU A 213 9.43 0.56 -7.21
CA GLU A 213 10.70 1.24 -7.45
C GLU A 213 10.57 2.13 -8.69
N PRO A 214 11.08 3.37 -8.67
CA PRO A 214 11.01 4.28 -9.80
C PRO A 214 11.49 3.65 -11.11
N ILE A 215 10.81 3.98 -12.22
CA ILE A 215 11.24 3.61 -13.57
C ILE A 215 11.80 4.87 -14.24
N GLY A 216 13.12 4.92 -14.43
CA GLY A 216 13.82 6.08 -14.99
C GLY A 216 14.78 6.74 -14.00
N SER A 217 15.43 7.83 -14.42
CA SER A 217 16.43 8.53 -13.61
C SER A 217 15.81 9.21 -12.39
N HIS A 218 16.38 8.93 -11.21
CA HIS A 218 16.04 9.46 -9.88
C HIS A 218 16.36 10.95 -9.70
N LEU A 219 15.92 11.82 -10.62
CA LEU A 219 16.07 13.27 -10.46
C LEU A 219 14.91 13.86 -9.66
#